data_AF-A0A504Z2Z4-F1
#
_entry.id   AF-A0A504Z2Z4-F1
#
_cell.length_a   1.000
_cell.length_b   1.000
_cell.length_c   1.000
_cell.angle_alpha   90.00
_cell.angle_beta   90.00
_cell.angle_gamma   90.00
#
_symmetry.space_group_name_H-M   'P 1'
#
loop_
_entity.id
_entity.type
_entity.pdbx_description
1 polymer ?
#
loop_
_entity_poly.entity_id
_entity_poly.type
_entity_poly.pdbx_seq_one_letter_code
_entity_poly.pdbx_strand_id
1 'polypeptide(L)'
;LFQTGRLCYFHLDDWAYLNEFQHVVGIVSVFPNMNGTRVAFIDDRSCAYIYNPVIEELIELPDFSPSAVRILWDMEEQVNPVLIAFDDARLMVYRYFIHGRLLNYFGVKTNTEVPVTSVSQCASVSPRNASFKDHKPFTLRSGQCRAVGVTRLPHGNIPLALVSGELCMLSSTGRLIHQPLATHTFRLYSHSVIQGTTSAEAVAQSNEASGIDSSDPAATAAHSERKSGSARKRSAKREQAVLDLNKLGTSELQAHFDQAMRAGCFEDAWVFADRLENQRLWSQLGMASLRVMQFDIAIRAFRRSNHPGLVLAVQRIQGIEDEFLLSGYVAMLLKEFDQAQELFLASSRPTAALEVCGTWNKIVIVMKWVLCRLGVW
;
A
#
# COMPACT_ATOMS: atom_id res chain seq x y z
N LEU A 1 -4.56 16.28 32.65
CA LEU A 1 -3.62 15.16 32.43
C LEU A 1 -2.76 15.55 31.25
N PHE A 2 -1.47 15.75 31.49
CA PHE A 2 -0.55 16.45 30.60
C PHE A 2 -0.68 15.97 29.14
N GLN A 3 -0.87 16.91 28.21
CA GLN A 3 -0.78 16.71 26.76
C GLN A 3 0.66 16.35 26.37
N THR A 4 1.18 15.25 26.90
CA THR A 4 2.47 14.73 26.49
C THR A 4 2.27 14.14 25.11
N GLY A 5 3.01 14.61 24.11
CA GLY A 5 3.11 13.96 22.80
C GLY A 5 3.76 12.57 22.84
N ARG A 6 3.70 11.88 23.97
CA ARG A 6 4.45 10.66 24.25
C ARG A 6 3.61 9.43 23.93
N LEU A 7 4.15 8.53 23.13
CA LEU A 7 3.62 7.18 22.89
C LEU A 7 4.54 6.16 23.57
N CYS A 8 3.96 5.30 24.40
CA CYS A 8 4.69 4.24 25.07
C CYS A 8 4.16 2.88 24.61
N TYR A 9 5.07 2.01 24.16
CA TYR A 9 4.78 0.61 23.88
C TYR A 9 5.13 -0.22 25.10
N PHE A 10 4.15 -0.98 25.59
CA PHE A 10 4.29 -1.80 26.78
C PHE A 10 3.98 -3.25 26.44
N HIS A 11 4.91 -4.15 26.73
CA HIS A 11 4.72 -5.58 26.59
C HIS A 11 4.02 -6.12 27.84
N LEU A 12 2.83 -6.71 27.66
CA LEU A 12 2.02 -7.18 28.78
C LEU A 12 2.60 -8.42 29.46
N ASP A 13 3.16 -9.35 28.69
CA ASP A 13 3.65 -10.63 29.23
C ASP A 13 4.95 -10.44 30.04
N ASP A 14 5.88 -9.62 29.53
CA ASP A 14 7.14 -9.32 30.23
C ASP A 14 7.01 -8.16 31.24
N TRP A 15 5.85 -7.50 31.28
CA TRP A 15 5.59 -6.32 32.10
C TRP A 15 6.65 -5.21 31.93
N ALA A 16 7.05 -4.94 30.68
CA ALA A 16 8.17 -4.08 30.36
C ALA A 16 7.85 -3.05 29.27
N TYR A 17 8.48 -1.87 29.35
CA TYR A 17 8.46 -0.88 28.27
C TYR A 17 9.37 -1.33 27.14
N LEU A 18 8.83 -1.39 25.92
CA LEU A 18 9.59 -1.78 24.73
C LEU A 18 10.15 -0.57 23.98
N ASN A 19 9.31 0.45 23.79
CA ASN A 19 9.68 1.63 23.02
C ASN A 19 8.93 2.86 23.53
N GLU A 20 9.55 4.02 23.38
CA GLU A 20 9.01 5.32 23.70
C GLU A 20 9.26 6.28 22.55
N PHE A 21 8.20 6.92 22.08
CA PHE A 21 8.26 7.94 21.04
C PHE A 21 7.74 9.26 21.58
N GLN A 22 8.44 10.35 21.29
CA GLN A 22 8.04 11.71 21.67
C GLN A 22 7.71 12.54 20.43
N HIS A 23 6.44 12.82 20.24
CA HIS A 23 5.92 13.78 19.28
C HIS A 23 6.07 15.22 19.79
N VAL A 24 6.23 16.15 18.86
CA VAL A 24 6.43 17.59 19.14
C VAL A 24 5.16 18.22 19.72
N VAL A 25 4.00 17.69 19.33
CA VAL A 25 2.66 18.17 19.72
C VAL A 25 1.99 17.14 20.63
N GLY A 26 1.06 17.58 21.48
CA GLY A 26 0.22 16.67 22.26
C GLY A 26 -0.59 15.72 21.38
N ILE A 27 -0.71 14.47 21.78
CA ILE A 27 -1.50 13.46 21.07
C ILE A 27 -2.90 13.39 21.69
N VAL A 28 -3.93 13.48 20.85
CA VAL A 28 -5.34 13.52 21.28
C VAL A 28 -5.97 12.13 21.22
N SER A 29 -5.71 11.37 20.16
CA SER A 29 -6.28 10.05 19.96
C SER A 29 -5.30 9.11 19.26
N VAL A 30 -5.39 7.82 19.59
CA VAL A 30 -4.53 6.76 19.06
C VAL A 30 -5.36 5.59 18.56
N PHE A 31 -4.91 4.98 17.47
CA PHE A 31 -5.60 3.92 16.72
C PHE A 31 -4.55 2.89 16.27
N PRO A 32 -4.26 1.86 17.07
CA PRO A 32 -3.34 0.79 16.68
C PRO A 32 -3.94 -0.08 15.57
N ASN A 33 -3.08 -0.67 14.73
CA ASN A 33 -3.48 -1.73 13.82
C ASN A 33 -3.70 -3.05 14.59
N MET A 34 -4.31 -4.05 13.95
CA MET A 34 -4.64 -5.34 14.58
C MET A 34 -3.43 -6.04 15.22
N ASN A 35 -2.26 -5.97 14.57
CA ASN A 35 -1.05 -6.64 15.04
C ASN A 35 -0.26 -5.78 16.06
N GLY A 36 -0.67 -4.54 16.34
CA GLY A 36 0.05 -3.60 17.19
C GLY A 36 1.42 -3.13 16.64
N THR A 37 1.77 -3.49 15.41
CA THR A 37 3.04 -3.15 14.77
C THR A 37 3.08 -1.71 14.22
N ARG A 38 1.93 -1.04 14.13
CA ARG A 38 1.81 0.36 13.68
C ARG A 38 0.69 1.03 14.45
N VAL A 39 0.84 2.32 14.73
CA VAL A 39 -0.19 3.13 15.37
C VAL A 39 -0.46 4.38 14.54
N ALA A 40 -1.73 4.62 14.24
CA ALA A 40 -2.17 5.91 13.72
C ALA A 40 -2.58 6.79 14.89
N PHE A 41 -2.25 8.07 14.88
CA PHE A 41 -2.66 8.99 15.93
C PHE A 41 -3.00 10.35 15.35
N ILE A 42 -3.83 11.10 16.07
CA ILE A 42 -4.20 12.49 15.75
C ILE A 42 -3.61 13.38 16.84
N ASP A 43 -2.94 14.44 16.42
CA ASP A 43 -2.34 15.42 17.32
C ASP A 43 -3.30 16.59 17.65
N ASP A 44 -2.89 17.48 18.54
CA ASP A 44 -3.64 18.68 18.96
C ASP A 44 -3.74 19.75 17.84
N ARG A 45 -3.04 19.56 16.72
CA ARG A 45 -3.17 20.41 15.52
C ARG A 45 -4.16 19.84 14.51
N SER A 46 -4.87 18.78 14.87
CA SER A 46 -5.75 18.02 13.97
C SER A 46 -5.01 17.48 12.74
N CYS A 47 -3.71 17.17 12.88
CA CYS A 47 -2.93 16.42 11.91
C CYS A 47 -2.90 14.94 12.33
N ALA A 48 -2.82 14.05 11.34
CA ALA A 48 -2.73 12.62 11.59
C ALA A 48 -1.42 12.02 11.09
N TYR A 49 -0.91 11.08 11.86
CA TYR A 49 0.36 10.41 11.59
C TYR A 49 0.21 8.90 11.78
N ILE A 50 1.01 8.14 11.04
CA ILE A 50 1.28 6.71 11.26
C ILE A 50 2.70 6.60 11.79
N TYR A 51 2.84 6.01 12.96
CA TYR A 51 4.13 5.68 13.55
C TYR A 51 4.35 4.17 13.53
N ASN A 52 5.53 3.78 13.04
CA ASN A 52 6.02 2.42 13.09
C ASN A 52 7.16 2.32 14.12
N PRO A 53 6.94 1.72 15.30
CA PRO A 53 7.93 1.62 16.36
C PRO A 53 9.10 0.69 16.02
N VAL A 54 8.98 -0.18 15.02
CA VAL A 54 10.02 -1.17 14.67
C VAL A 54 11.17 -0.52 13.90
N ILE A 55 10.83 0.41 13.00
CA ILE A 55 11.78 1.14 12.14
C ILE A 55 11.88 2.62 12.51
N GLU A 56 11.23 3.02 13.61
CA GLU A 56 11.16 4.39 14.13
C GLU A 56 10.72 5.42 13.09
N GLU A 57 9.81 5.02 12.20
CA GLU A 57 9.36 5.87 11.10
C GLU A 57 8.04 6.56 11.44
N LEU A 58 7.98 7.87 11.17
CA LEU A 58 6.78 8.69 11.27
C LEU A 58 6.35 9.20 9.88
N ILE A 59 5.13 8.87 9.49
CA ILE A 59 4.53 9.27 8.22
C ILE A 59 3.28 10.08 8.49
N GLU A 60 3.22 11.27 7.91
CA GLU A 60 2.02 12.12 7.95
C GLU A 60 0.99 11.66 6.92
N LEU A 61 -0.29 11.70 7.29
CA LEU A 61 -1.38 11.47 6.34
C LEU A 61 -1.55 12.72 5.46
N PRO A 62 -1.41 12.58 4.12
CA PRO A 62 -1.59 13.72 3.23
C PRO A 62 -3.05 14.18 3.20
N ASP A 63 -3.28 15.48 3.01
CA ASP A 63 -4.63 16.06 2.87
C ASP A 63 -5.61 15.64 3.99
N PHE A 64 -5.10 15.46 5.21
CA PHE A 64 -5.92 15.04 6.33
C PHE A 64 -6.96 16.09 6.68
N SER A 65 -8.21 15.65 6.83
CA SER A 65 -9.31 16.54 7.17
C SER A 65 -9.25 16.91 8.66
N PRO A 66 -9.19 18.21 9.02
CA PRO A 66 -9.13 18.62 10.43
C PRO A 66 -10.39 18.27 11.24
N SER A 67 -11.52 17.97 10.57
CA SER A 67 -12.76 17.51 11.20
C SER A 67 -12.78 16.01 11.49
N ALA A 68 -11.85 15.23 10.92
CA ALA A 68 -11.82 13.79 11.14
C ALA A 68 -11.39 13.49 12.57
N VAL A 69 -12.22 12.73 13.29
CA VAL A 69 -12.04 12.46 14.73
C VAL A 69 -11.55 11.03 14.97
N ARG A 70 -11.80 10.12 14.02
CA ARG A 70 -11.53 8.69 14.18
C ARG A 70 -10.83 8.12 12.97
N ILE A 71 -9.99 7.11 13.22
CA ILE A 71 -9.31 6.31 12.20
C ILE A 71 -9.67 4.84 12.40
N LEU A 72 -9.90 4.11 11.31
CA LEU A 72 -10.02 2.65 11.29
C LEU A 72 -9.05 2.06 10.28
N TRP A 73 -8.41 0.96 10.68
CA TRP A 73 -7.57 0.14 9.82
C TRP A 73 -8.42 -0.93 9.13
N ASP A 74 -8.02 -1.30 7.92
CA ASP A 74 -8.49 -2.54 7.32
C ASP A 74 -7.99 -3.74 8.13
N MET A 75 -8.88 -4.69 8.38
CA MET A 75 -8.65 -5.81 9.29
C MET A 75 -7.97 -7.01 8.59
N GLU A 76 -7.97 -7.04 7.25
CA GLU A 76 -7.47 -8.18 6.47
C GLU A 76 -6.09 -7.89 5.86
N GLU A 77 -5.88 -6.70 5.30
CA GLU A 77 -4.62 -6.33 4.65
C GLU A 77 -3.56 -5.90 5.66
N GLN A 78 -2.56 -6.74 5.94
CA GLN A 78 -1.52 -6.44 6.95
C GLN A 78 -0.30 -5.68 6.40
N VAL A 79 0.13 -6.00 5.17
CA VAL A 79 1.39 -5.46 4.61
C VAL A 79 1.22 -4.00 4.19
N ASN A 80 0.26 -3.75 3.29
CA ASN A 80 -0.08 -2.44 2.74
C ASN A 80 -1.53 -2.06 3.06
N PRO A 81 -1.87 -1.88 4.35
CA PRO A 81 -3.25 -1.69 4.80
C PRO A 81 -3.91 -0.47 4.17
N VAL A 82 -5.21 -0.59 3.95
CA VAL A 82 -6.11 0.54 3.76
C VAL A 82 -6.47 1.11 5.13
N LEU A 83 -6.58 2.42 5.22
CA LEU A 83 -7.03 3.12 6.41
C LEU A 83 -8.15 4.08 6.01
N ILE A 84 -9.08 4.32 6.92
CA ILE A 84 -10.07 5.38 6.75
C ILE A 84 -9.98 6.35 7.92
N ALA A 85 -9.97 7.65 7.63
CA ALA A 85 -10.21 8.69 8.61
C ALA A 85 -11.59 9.28 8.35
N PHE A 86 -12.38 9.52 9.38
CA PHE A 86 -13.74 9.98 9.18
C PHE A 86 -14.24 10.95 10.23
N ASP A 87 -15.18 11.76 9.77
CA ASP A 87 -16.07 12.61 10.56
C ASP A 87 -17.53 12.11 10.40
N ASP A 88 -18.50 12.95 10.75
CA ASP A 88 -19.92 12.62 10.69
C ASP A 88 -20.52 12.57 9.27
N ALA A 89 -19.77 13.00 8.25
CA ALA A 89 -20.28 13.18 6.89
C ALA A 89 -19.43 12.49 5.81
N ARG A 90 -18.13 12.32 6.02
CA ARG A 90 -17.16 11.88 5.02
C ARG A 90 -16.14 10.93 5.62
N LEU A 91 -15.76 9.96 4.80
CA LEU A 91 -14.70 8.99 5.05
C LEU A 91 -13.59 9.28 4.04
N MET A 92 -12.43 9.73 4.49
CA MET A 92 -11.22 9.81 3.67
C MET A 92 -10.51 8.47 3.68
N VAL A 93 -10.21 7.95 2.49
CA VAL A 93 -9.59 6.64 2.30
C VAL A 93 -8.11 6.86 1.99
N TYR A 94 -7.27 6.22 2.77
CA TYR A 94 -5.83 6.23 2.66
C TYR A 94 -5.31 4.83 2.40
N ARG A 95 -4.16 4.75 1.77
CA ARG A 95 -3.39 3.51 1.71
C ARG A 95 -1.97 3.74 2.16
N TYR A 96 -1.53 2.88 3.08
CA TYR A 96 -0.15 2.80 3.50
C TYR A 96 0.60 1.79 2.63
N PHE A 97 1.76 2.20 2.13
CA PHE A 97 2.71 1.33 1.46
C PHE A 97 3.95 1.22 2.35
N ILE A 98 4.32 -0.01 2.70
CA ILE A 98 5.55 -0.26 3.45
C ILE A 98 6.79 0.12 2.63
N HIS A 99 6.72 -0.07 1.31
CA HIS A 99 7.77 0.28 0.35
C HIS A 99 7.32 1.48 -0.50
N GLY A 100 7.26 2.65 0.12
CA GLY A 100 6.80 3.89 -0.49
C GLY A 100 7.87 4.66 -1.28
N ARG A 101 9.16 4.33 -1.10
CA ARG A 101 10.28 5.09 -1.68
C ARG A 101 10.14 5.35 -3.19
N LEU A 102 9.64 4.37 -3.94
CA LEU A 102 9.55 4.40 -5.40
C LEU A 102 8.22 4.94 -5.94
N LEU A 103 7.32 5.42 -5.09
CA LEU A 103 5.98 5.89 -5.50
C LEU A 103 5.90 7.39 -5.82
N ASN A 104 6.95 8.17 -5.51
CA ASN A 104 6.98 9.62 -5.68
C ASN A 104 6.93 10.12 -7.14
N TYR A 105 7.13 9.25 -8.14
CA TYR A 105 7.32 9.66 -9.54
C TYR A 105 6.10 9.52 -10.45
N PHE A 106 4.89 9.40 -9.88
CA PHE A 106 3.63 9.58 -10.63
C PHE A 106 3.10 11.02 -10.49
N GLY A 107 3.99 11.99 -10.62
CA GLY A 107 3.65 13.40 -10.81
C GLY A 107 3.95 13.80 -12.25
N VAL A 108 2.91 14.01 -13.04
CA VAL A 108 2.98 14.94 -14.18
C VAL A 108 3.74 16.18 -13.69
N LYS A 109 4.81 16.59 -14.38
CA LYS A 109 5.39 17.93 -14.18
C LYS A 109 4.33 18.95 -14.62
N THR A 110 3.37 19.26 -13.76
CA THR A 110 2.62 20.50 -13.87
C THR A 110 3.57 21.58 -13.41
N ASN A 111 4.00 22.42 -14.36
CA ASN A 111 4.70 23.66 -14.08
C ASN A 111 3.81 24.54 -13.19
N THR A 112 3.87 24.31 -11.89
CA THR A 112 3.38 25.21 -10.86
C THR A 112 4.21 24.90 -9.61
N GLU A 113 5.43 25.42 -9.62
CA GLU A 113 6.17 25.66 -8.40
C GLU A 113 5.34 26.63 -7.54
N VAL A 114 4.63 26.08 -6.56
CA VAL A 114 4.18 26.85 -5.41
C VAL A 114 4.98 26.32 -4.22
N PRO A 115 5.82 27.14 -3.58
CA PRO A 115 6.68 26.69 -2.51
C PRO A 115 5.82 26.39 -1.27
N VAL A 116 5.82 25.14 -0.82
CA VAL A 116 5.31 24.76 0.50
C VAL A 116 6.21 25.42 1.54
N THR A 117 5.74 26.55 2.03
CA THR A 117 6.33 27.30 3.13
C THR A 117 5.50 26.99 4.37
N SER A 118 5.98 26.08 5.19
CA SER A 118 5.51 25.93 6.58
C SER A 118 6.72 25.80 7.50
N VAL A 119 7.52 26.86 7.53
CA VAL A 119 8.31 27.20 8.71
C VAL A 119 7.79 28.53 9.21
N SER A 120 7.20 28.50 10.40
CA SER A 120 6.78 29.64 11.18
C SER A 120 7.93 30.64 11.32
N GLN A 121 7.72 31.90 10.91
CA GLN A 121 8.69 32.98 11.08
C GLN A 121 8.73 33.46 12.53
N CYS A 122 9.94 33.59 13.09
CA CYS A 122 10.29 34.69 13.98
C CYS A 122 11.61 35.33 13.51
N ALA A 123 11.45 36.58 13.04
CA ALA A 123 12.34 37.74 13.05
C ALA A 123 13.84 37.66 12.61
N SER A 124 14.08 38.39 11.50
CA SER A 124 15.17 39.35 11.20
C SER A 124 16.63 38.90 11.08
N VAL A 125 17.20 39.10 9.88
CA VAL A 125 18.35 39.99 9.54
C VAL A 125 18.67 39.85 8.03
N SER A 126 19.04 40.97 7.39
CA SER A 126 19.22 41.20 5.95
C SER A 126 20.39 40.43 5.27
N PRO A 127 20.45 40.37 3.91
CA PRO A 127 21.17 39.31 3.19
C PRO A 127 22.57 39.72 2.72
N ARG A 128 23.54 38.79 2.74
CA ARG A 128 24.71 38.80 1.84
C ARG A 128 25.15 37.38 1.44
N ASN A 129 25.34 37.23 0.14
CA ASN A 129 26.10 36.23 -0.61
C ASN A 129 25.54 34.80 -0.70
N ALA A 130 24.96 34.53 -1.88
CA ALA A 130 24.63 33.20 -2.37
C ALA A 130 25.90 32.41 -2.74
N SER A 131 26.10 31.26 -2.10
CA SER A 131 26.84 30.12 -2.64
C SER A 131 26.49 28.86 -1.84
N PHE A 132 26.53 27.72 -2.53
CA PHE A 132 26.09 26.37 -2.14
C PHE A 132 24.59 26.09 -2.17
N LYS A 133 24.21 25.17 -3.06
CA LYS A 133 22.89 24.54 -3.13
C LYS A 133 22.67 23.79 -1.81
N ASP A 134 21.75 24.29 -0.99
CA ASP A 134 21.24 23.55 0.16
C ASP A 134 20.47 22.32 -0.34
N HIS A 135 21.14 21.17 -0.38
CA HIS A 135 20.48 19.88 -0.44
C HIS A 135 19.69 19.73 0.86
N LYS A 136 18.36 19.89 0.82
CA LYS A 136 17.51 19.42 1.92
C LYS A 136 17.86 17.95 2.15
N PRO A 137 18.16 17.51 3.39
CA PRO A 137 18.47 16.12 3.65
C PRO A 137 17.28 15.28 3.18
N PHE A 138 17.55 14.35 2.27
CA PHE A 138 16.59 13.37 1.82
C PHE A 138 16.24 12.50 3.03
N THR A 139 15.12 12.76 3.69
CA THR A 139 14.60 11.85 4.71
C THR A 139 14.15 10.60 3.97
N LEU A 140 15.02 9.59 3.93
CA LEU A 140 14.83 8.34 3.20
C LEU A 140 13.77 7.47 3.89
N ARG A 141 12.53 7.94 3.88
CA ARG A 141 11.37 7.25 4.46
C ARG A 141 11.12 5.94 3.70
N SER A 142 11.05 4.83 4.42
CA SER A 142 10.64 3.53 3.89
C SER A 142 9.23 3.56 3.36
N GLY A 143 8.29 4.00 4.20
CA GLY A 143 6.88 3.95 3.93
C GLY A 143 6.35 5.23 3.31
N GLN A 144 5.21 5.11 2.63
CA GLN A 144 4.45 6.26 2.15
C GLN A 144 2.96 6.03 2.37
N CYS A 145 2.27 7.08 2.79
CA CYS A 145 0.82 7.10 2.84
C CYS A 145 0.28 7.91 1.64
N ARG A 146 -0.73 7.37 0.98
CA ARG A 146 -1.39 8.00 -0.17
C ARG A 146 -2.88 8.20 0.11
N ALA A 147 -3.39 9.39 -0.16
CA ALA A 147 -4.84 9.62 -0.24
C ALA A 147 -5.39 8.95 -1.52
N VAL A 148 -6.33 8.01 -1.34
CA VAL A 148 -6.96 7.27 -2.43
C VAL A 148 -8.23 7.99 -2.90
N GLY A 149 -9.03 8.51 -1.97
CA GLY A 149 -10.25 9.23 -2.29
C GLY A 149 -11.18 9.40 -1.09
N VAL A 150 -12.43 9.78 -1.37
CA VAL A 150 -13.43 10.07 -0.33
C VAL A 150 -14.68 9.25 -0.58
N THR A 151 -15.27 8.71 0.50
CA THR A 151 -16.57 8.04 0.50
C THR A 151 -17.53 8.83 1.38
N ARG A 152 -18.77 9.03 0.94
CA ARG A 152 -19.80 9.70 1.74
C ARG A 152 -20.25 8.76 2.87
N LEU A 153 -20.26 9.27 4.11
CA LEU A 153 -20.87 8.58 5.23
C LEU A 153 -22.37 8.93 5.28
N PRO A 154 -23.30 7.95 5.30
CA PRO A 154 -24.71 8.25 5.48
C PRO A 154 -24.96 8.82 6.89
N HIS A 155 -25.81 9.84 6.98
CA HIS A 155 -26.05 10.56 8.24
C HIS A 155 -26.56 9.64 9.36
N GLY A 156 -25.97 9.77 10.54
CA GLY A 156 -26.35 8.99 11.73
C GLY A 156 -25.88 7.53 11.71
N ASN A 157 -25.09 7.12 10.71
CA ASN A 157 -24.43 5.81 10.71
C ASN A 157 -23.04 5.92 11.33
N ILE A 158 -22.69 4.94 12.17
CA ILE A 158 -21.40 4.89 12.87
C ILE A 158 -20.54 3.79 12.23
N PRO A 159 -19.38 4.12 11.63
CA PRO A 159 -18.40 3.13 11.19
C PRO A 159 -17.89 2.28 12.34
N LEU A 160 -17.88 0.95 12.16
CA LEU A 160 -17.43 -0.02 13.16
C LEU A 160 -16.16 -0.75 12.73
N ALA A 161 -16.14 -1.26 11.51
CA ALA A 161 -15.01 -2.06 11.00
C ALA A 161 -14.89 -1.89 9.48
N LEU A 162 -13.65 -1.96 9.00
CA LEU A 162 -13.31 -2.01 7.59
C LEU A 162 -12.68 -3.37 7.29
N VAL A 163 -13.22 -4.12 6.34
CA VAL A 163 -12.69 -5.43 5.95
C VAL A 163 -12.64 -5.46 4.43
N SER A 164 -11.44 -5.61 3.87
CA SER A 164 -11.24 -5.67 2.42
C SER A 164 -12.01 -4.57 1.66
N GLY A 165 -11.90 -3.32 2.12
CA GLY A 165 -12.52 -2.17 1.43
C GLY A 165 -14.06 -2.12 1.55
N GLU A 166 -14.65 -2.97 2.39
CA GLU A 166 -16.05 -2.96 2.76
C GLU A 166 -16.24 -2.42 4.18
N LEU A 167 -17.08 -1.41 4.32
CA LEU A 167 -17.37 -0.75 5.58
C LEU A 167 -18.59 -1.36 6.26
N CYS A 168 -18.40 -1.87 7.47
CA CYS A 168 -19.48 -2.22 8.38
C CYS A 168 -19.83 -1.03 9.26
N MET A 169 -21.11 -0.64 9.26
CA MET A 169 -21.63 0.50 10.00
C MET A 169 -22.85 0.11 10.84
N LEU A 170 -23.02 0.78 11.97
CA LEU A 170 -24.24 0.74 12.76
C LEU A 170 -25.17 1.87 12.33
N SER A 171 -26.37 1.53 11.87
CA SER A 171 -27.43 2.50 11.60
C SER A 171 -27.96 3.14 12.89
N SER A 172 -28.52 4.34 12.80
CA SER A 172 -29.32 4.96 13.87
C SER A 172 -30.45 4.08 14.41
N THR A 173 -30.90 3.11 13.61
CA THR A 173 -31.91 2.10 13.99
C THR A 173 -31.34 0.89 14.75
N GLY A 174 -30.02 0.83 14.98
CA GLY A 174 -29.33 -0.31 15.59
C GLY A 174 -29.06 -1.48 14.65
N ARG A 175 -29.38 -1.37 13.36
CA ARG A 175 -29.08 -2.40 12.35
C ARG A 175 -27.66 -2.26 11.82
N LEU A 176 -26.99 -3.39 11.58
CA LEU A 176 -25.73 -3.42 10.85
C LEU A 176 -25.97 -3.27 9.34
N ILE A 177 -25.22 -2.35 8.74
CA ILE A 177 -25.23 -2.05 7.31
C ILE A 177 -23.81 -2.26 6.78
N HIS A 178 -23.74 -2.89 5.63
CA HIS A 178 -22.51 -3.12 4.90
C HIS A 178 -22.52 -2.26 3.63
N GLN A 179 -21.45 -1.50 3.40
CA GLN A 179 -21.31 -0.64 2.23
C GLN A 179 -19.87 -0.68 1.72
N PRO A 180 -19.63 -0.98 0.43
CA PRO A 180 -18.29 -0.85 -0.15
C PRO A 180 -17.85 0.61 -0.16
N LEU A 181 -16.56 0.85 0.06
CA LEU A 181 -15.99 2.18 -0.12
C LEU A 181 -16.18 2.62 -1.57
N ALA A 182 -16.45 3.92 -1.78
CA ALA A 182 -16.60 4.47 -3.13
C ALA A 182 -15.32 4.30 -3.97
N THR A 183 -14.16 4.17 -3.32
CA THR A 183 -12.86 3.89 -3.95
C THR A 183 -12.64 2.41 -4.26
N HIS A 184 -13.43 1.48 -3.69
CA HIS A 184 -13.27 0.03 -3.82
C HIS A 184 -14.51 -0.64 -4.44
N THR A 185 -15.34 0.11 -5.17
CA THR A 185 -16.57 -0.44 -5.78
C THR A 185 -16.30 -1.56 -6.78
N PHE A 186 -15.10 -1.60 -7.37
CA PHE A 186 -14.65 -2.70 -8.23
C PHE A 186 -14.66 -4.08 -7.53
N ARG A 187 -14.52 -4.14 -6.19
CA ARG A 187 -14.55 -5.40 -5.43
C ARG A 187 -15.89 -6.11 -5.47
N LEU A 188 -16.98 -5.40 -5.78
CA LEU A 188 -18.29 -6.03 -6.03
C LEU A 188 -18.27 -7.04 -7.18
N TYR A 189 -17.29 -6.94 -8.08
CA TYR A 189 -17.15 -7.81 -9.24
C TYR A 189 -15.95 -8.76 -9.14
N SER A 190 -14.82 -8.32 -8.57
CA SER A 190 -13.59 -9.13 -8.50
C SER A 190 -13.54 -10.12 -7.33
N HIS A 191 -14.25 -9.84 -6.23
CA HIS A 191 -14.12 -10.60 -4.98
C HIS A 191 -14.44 -12.10 -5.14
N SER A 192 -15.42 -12.46 -5.97
CA SER A 192 -15.78 -13.86 -6.23
C SER A 192 -14.70 -14.64 -6.99
N VAL A 193 -13.97 -13.97 -7.89
CA VAL A 193 -12.89 -14.58 -8.68
C VAL A 193 -11.66 -14.87 -7.81
N ILE A 194 -11.37 -13.96 -6.88
CA ILE A 194 -10.22 -14.09 -5.98
C ILE A 194 -10.48 -15.14 -4.88
N GLN A 195 -11.70 -15.21 -4.34
CA GLN A 195 -12.05 -16.28 -3.40
C GLN A 195 -12.11 -17.67 -4.08
N GLY A 196 -12.50 -17.74 -5.36
CA GLY A 196 -12.49 -18.98 -6.13
C GLY A 196 -11.07 -19.51 -6.42
N THR A 197 -10.09 -18.63 -6.60
CA THR A 197 -8.68 -19.00 -6.83
C THR A 197 -7.97 -19.40 -5.53
N THR A 198 -8.18 -18.65 -4.45
CA THR A 198 -7.61 -18.98 -3.12
C THR A 198 -8.18 -20.27 -2.53
N SER A 199 -9.47 -20.57 -2.74
CA SER A 199 -10.05 -21.86 -2.35
C SER A 199 -9.54 -23.03 -3.20
N ALA A 200 -9.26 -22.82 -4.49
CA ALA A 200 -8.64 -23.84 -5.35
C ALA A 200 -7.16 -24.08 -5.00
N GLU A 201 -6.40 -23.03 -4.68
CA GLU A 201 -5.01 -23.13 -4.22
C GLU A 201 -4.91 -23.77 -2.82
N ALA A 202 -5.84 -23.47 -1.91
CA ALA A 202 -5.92 -24.13 -0.60
C ALA A 202 -6.28 -25.63 -0.70
N VAL A 203 -7.06 -26.03 -1.71
CA VAL A 203 -7.36 -27.45 -2.01
C VAL A 203 -6.17 -28.13 -2.70
N ALA A 204 -5.40 -27.41 -3.52
CA ALA A 204 -4.18 -27.94 -4.12
C ALA A 204 -3.09 -28.20 -3.05
N GLN A 205 -2.95 -27.30 -2.06
CA GLN A 205 -2.00 -27.46 -0.95
C GLN A 205 -2.39 -28.57 0.03
N SER A 206 -3.69 -28.88 0.19
CA SER A 206 -4.12 -30.00 1.03
C SER A 206 -3.96 -31.37 0.33
N ASN A 207 -3.97 -31.41 -1.00
CA ASN A 207 -3.74 -32.62 -1.77
C ASN A 207 -2.25 -33.03 -1.85
N GLU A 208 -1.30 -32.08 -1.74
CA GLU A 208 0.14 -32.42 -1.69
C GLU A 208 0.58 -32.96 -0.31
N ALA A 209 -0.19 -32.73 0.75
CA ALA A 209 0.15 -33.15 2.12
C ALA A 209 -0.35 -34.58 2.48
N SER A 210 -0.97 -35.32 1.55
CA SER A 210 -1.60 -36.63 1.84
C SER A 210 -0.92 -37.85 1.19
N GLY A 211 0.34 -37.72 0.78
CA GLY A 211 1.16 -38.82 0.27
C GLY A 211 2.01 -39.52 1.33
N ILE A 212 1.41 -40.10 2.39
CA ILE A 212 2.09 -41.10 3.23
C ILE A 212 1.15 -42.28 3.47
N ASP A 213 1.56 -43.41 2.88
CA ASP A 213 0.96 -44.73 2.95
C ASP A 213 1.30 -45.39 4.30
N SER A 214 0.28 -45.84 5.05
CA SER A 214 0.43 -46.98 5.96
C SER A 214 -0.92 -47.59 6.35
N SER A 215 -0.97 -48.90 6.17
CA SER A 215 -2.02 -49.87 6.46
C SER A 215 -2.19 -50.14 7.95
N ASP A 216 -3.44 -50.12 8.46
CA ASP A 216 -4.18 -51.27 9.02
C ASP A 216 -5.26 -50.90 10.07
N PRO A 217 -6.27 -51.78 10.31
CA PRO A 217 -7.61 -51.38 10.78
C PRO A 217 -7.97 -51.77 12.23
N ALA A 218 -9.14 -51.28 12.65
CA ALA A 218 -10.01 -51.71 13.76
C ALA A 218 -9.87 -51.01 15.14
N ALA A 219 -10.93 -50.28 15.55
CA ALA A 219 -11.83 -50.66 16.66
C ALA A 219 -12.72 -49.48 17.16
N THR A 220 -14.03 -49.64 16.96
CA THR A 220 -15.18 -49.33 17.86
C THR A 220 -15.31 -47.98 18.61
N ALA A 221 -16.32 -47.21 18.14
CA ALA A 221 -17.50 -46.69 18.85
C ALA A 221 -17.36 -45.86 20.15
N ALA A 222 -17.76 -44.58 20.06
CA ALA A 222 -18.74 -43.95 20.95
C ALA A 222 -19.29 -42.64 20.33
N HIS A 223 -20.57 -42.66 19.93
CA HIS A 223 -21.32 -41.49 19.48
C HIS A 223 -21.85 -40.69 20.68
N SER A 224 -21.55 -39.39 20.69
CA SER A 224 -22.27 -38.37 21.46
C SER A 224 -22.48 -37.17 20.56
N GLU A 225 -23.53 -37.22 19.74
CA GLU A 225 -23.99 -36.09 18.93
C GLU A 225 -24.58 -35.00 19.84
N ARG A 226 -23.86 -33.88 20.01
CA ARG A 226 -24.48 -32.60 20.38
C ARG A 226 -24.49 -31.70 19.14
N LYS A 227 -25.64 -31.64 18.48
CA LYS A 227 -25.92 -30.75 17.34
C LYS A 227 -25.86 -29.28 17.78
N SER A 228 -24.81 -28.57 17.40
CA SER A 228 -24.78 -27.10 17.35
C SER A 228 -24.46 -26.63 15.94
N GLY A 229 -25.22 -27.10 14.95
CA GLY A 229 -25.09 -26.75 13.54
C GLY A 229 -26.38 -26.12 13.01
N SER A 230 -26.69 -24.88 13.40
CA SER A 230 -27.80 -24.15 12.74
C SER A 230 -27.67 -22.63 12.75
N ALA A 231 -26.90 -22.04 13.68
CA ALA A 231 -26.78 -20.57 13.76
C ALA A 231 -25.71 -19.99 12.80
N ARG A 232 -24.59 -20.69 12.57
CA ARG A 232 -23.49 -20.18 11.72
C ARG A 232 -23.83 -20.12 10.22
N LYS A 233 -24.78 -20.93 9.74
CA LYS A 233 -25.19 -20.96 8.32
C LYS A 233 -26.14 -19.84 7.90
N ARG A 234 -26.74 -19.10 8.84
CA ARG A 234 -27.71 -18.03 8.49
C ARG A 234 -27.05 -16.66 8.32
N SER A 235 -25.86 -16.43 8.88
CA SER A 235 -25.16 -15.13 8.76
C SER A 235 -24.38 -14.96 7.46
N ALA A 236 -24.05 -16.05 6.76
CA ALA A 236 -23.38 -16.02 5.45
C ALA A 236 -24.36 -15.78 4.27
N LYS A 237 -25.67 -15.93 4.49
CA LYS A 237 -26.68 -15.85 3.41
C LYS A 237 -27.04 -14.40 3.01
N ARG A 238 -26.33 -13.41 3.54
CA ARG A 238 -26.36 -12.01 3.06
C ARG A 238 -24.99 -11.61 2.51
N GLU A 239 -24.23 -12.59 1.99
CA GLU A 239 -23.13 -12.33 1.06
C GLU A 239 -23.66 -11.45 -0.06
N GLN A 240 -22.98 -10.31 -0.25
CA GLN A 240 -23.18 -9.32 -1.29
C GLN A 240 -23.74 -9.92 -2.57
N ALA A 241 -24.71 -9.24 -3.19
CA ALA A 241 -25.11 -9.55 -4.56
C ALA A 241 -23.86 -9.44 -5.46
N VAL A 242 -23.22 -10.58 -5.72
CA VAL A 242 -22.08 -10.68 -6.63
C VAL A 242 -22.59 -10.26 -7.99
N LEU A 243 -22.09 -9.13 -8.48
CA LEU A 243 -22.45 -8.64 -9.79
C LEU A 243 -21.59 -9.36 -10.83
N ASP A 244 -22.21 -9.82 -11.92
CA ASP A 244 -21.49 -10.57 -12.95
C ASP A 244 -20.53 -9.66 -13.73
N LEU A 245 -19.23 -9.98 -13.68
CA LEU A 245 -18.18 -9.34 -14.49
C LEU A 245 -18.50 -9.31 -15.99
N ASN A 246 -19.24 -10.32 -16.46
CA ASN A 246 -19.59 -10.47 -17.88
C ASN A 246 -20.61 -9.45 -18.39
N LYS A 247 -21.30 -8.72 -17.49
CA LYS A 247 -22.32 -7.74 -17.86
C LYS A 247 -21.77 -6.32 -18.03
N LEU A 248 -20.52 -6.07 -17.63
CA LEU A 248 -19.90 -4.76 -17.69
C LEU A 248 -19.46 -4.39 -19.11
N GLY A 249 -19.63 -3.12 -19.47
CA GLY A 249 -19.08 -2.57 -20.70
C GLY A 249 -17.55 -2.43 -20.66
N THR A 250 -16.90 -2.36 -21.82
CA THR A 250 -15.43 -2.18 -21.91
C THR A 250 -14.95 -0.89 -21.25
N SER A 251 -15.72 0.19 -21.34
CA SER A 251 -15.41 1.47 -20.68
C SER A 251 -15.51 1.39 -19.15
N GLU A 252 -16.45 0.62 -18.62
CA GLU A 252 -16.64 0.44 -17.18
C GLU A 252 -15.54 -0.44 -16.59
N LEU A 253 -15.17 -1.51 -17.30
CA LEU A 253 -14.02 -2.36 -16.96
C LEU A 253 -12.73 -1.54 -16.87
N GLN A 254 -12.50 -0.62 -17.82
CA GLN A 254 -11.33 0.25 -17.78
C GLN A 254 -11.39 1.24 -16.60
N ALA A 255 -12.57 1.80 -16.31
CA ALA A 255 -12.75 2.67 -15.14
C ALA A 255 -12.47 1.93 -13.82
N HIS A 256 -12.92 0.67 -13.68
CA HIS A 256 -12.64 -0.17 -12.52
C HIS A 256 -11.17 -0.57 -12.44
N PHE A 257 -10.50 -0.86 -13.56
CA PHE A 257 -9.05 -1.07 -13.60
C PHE A 257 -8.30 0.16 -13.08
N ASP A 258 -8.61 1.36 -13.59
CA ASP A 258 -7.96 2.60 -13.16
C ASP A 258 -8.26 2.93 -11.68
N GLN A 259 -9.44 2.58 -11.19
CA GLN A 259 -9.82 2.71 -9.80
C GLN A 259 -9.02 1.75 -8.90
N ALA A 260 -8.90 0.47 -9.29
CA ALA A 260 -8.11 -0.53 -8.57
C ALA A 260 -6.62 -0.15 -8.54
N MET A 261 -6.08 0.33 -9.65
CA MET A 261 -4.70 0.83 -9.75
C MET A 261 -4.45 2.03 -8.82
N ARG A 262 -5.40 2.97 -8.72
CA ARG A 262 -5.32 4.11 -7.80
C ARG A 262 -5.43 3.70 -6.33
N ALA A 263 -6.26 2.71 -6.04
CA ALA A 263 -6.34 2.09 -4.71
C ALA A 263 -5.13 1.20 -4.40
N GLY A 264 -4.30 0.86 -5.38
CA GLY A 264 -3.16 -0.08 -5.29
C GLY A 264 -3.58 -1.56 -5.21
N CYS A 265 -4.84 -1.89 -5.47
CA CYS A 265 -5.36 -3.25 -5.37
C CYS A 265 -5.00 -4.02 -6.65
N PHE A 266 -3.75 -4.47 -6.75
CA PHE A 266 -3.19 -5.00 -7.99
C PHE A 266 -3.77 -6.37 -8.40
N GLU A 267 -4.14 -7.21 -7.43
CA GLU A 267 -4.83 -8.48 -7.71
C GLU A 267 -6.23 -8.24 -8.29
N ASP A 268 -6.96 -7.24 -7.78
CA ASP A 268 -8.24 -6.84 -8.37
C ASP A 268 -8.05 -6.25 -9.78
N ALA A 269 -7.02 -5.42 -9.98
CA ALA A 269 -6.68 -4.85 -11.27
C ALA A 269 -6.31 -5.93 -12.32
N TRP A 270 -5.69 -7.04 -11.89
CA TRP A 270 -5.39 -8.19 -12.74
C TRP A 270 -6.66 -8.75 -13.40
N VAL A 271 -7.73 -8.96 -12.63
CA VAL A 271 -9.00 -9.53 -13.12
C VAL A 271 -9.59 -8.68 -14.24
N PHE A 272 -9.56 -7.36 -14.09
CA PHE A 272 -10.04 -6.44 -15.13
C PHE A 272 -9.10 -6.37 -16.34
N ALA A 273 -7.77 -6.42 -16.13
CA ALA A 273 -6.80 -6.43 -17.22
C ALA A 273 -6.89 -7.70 -18.08
N ASP A 274 -7.17 -8.85 -17.46
CA ASP A 274 -7.38 -10.12 -18.17
C ASP A 274 -8.64 -10.09 -19.03
N ARG A 275 -9.71 -9.47 -18.54
CA ARG A 275 -10.93 -9.31 -19.32
C ARG A 275 -10.78 -8.34 -20.50
N LEU A 276 -9.94 -7.31 -20.35
CA LEU A 276 -9.69 -6.30 -21.39
C LEU A 276 -8.67 -6.74 -22.45
N GLU A 277 -7.87 -7.79 -22.16
CA GLU A 277 -6.84 -8.36 -23.05
C GLU A 277 -5.86 -7.34 -23.68
N ASN A 278 -5.63 -6.21 -23.00
CA ASN A 278 -4.80 -5.13 -23.55
C ASN A 278 -3.37 -5.17 -23.01
N GLN A 279 -2.40 -5.35 -23.91
CA GLN A 279 -0.97 -5.42 -23.59
C GLN A 279 -0.45 -4.18 -22.83
N ARG A 280 -1.00 -3.00 -23.09
CA ARG A 280 -0.59 -1.75 -22.42
C ARG A 280 -0.96 -1.75 -20.94
N LEU A 281 -2.14 -2.26 -20.60
CA LEU A 281 -2.62 -2.35 -19.22
C LEU A 281 -1.75 -3.31 -18.41
N TRP A 282 -1.33 -4.43 -19.01
CA TRP A 282 -0.40 -5.36 -18.39
C TRP A 282 0.96 -4.75 -18.09
N SER A 283 1.50 -3.95 -19.01
CA SER A 283 2.75 -3.23 -18.78
C SER A 283 2.59 -2.21 -17.65
N GLN A 284 1.48 -1.45 -17.62
CA GLN A 284 1.17 -0.51 -16.54
C GLN A 284 1.02 -1.20 -15.18
N LEU A 285 0.29 -2.31 -15.11
CA LEU A 285 0.12 -3.13 -13.91
C LEU A 285 1.47 -3.64 -13.39
N GLY A 286 2.31 -4.18 -14.28
CA GLY A 286 3.63 -4.67 -13.91
C GLY A 286 4.54 -3.57 -13.38
N MET A 287 4.55 -2.41 -14.03
CA MET A 287 5.36 -1.26 -13.60
C MET A 287 4.90 -0.70 -12.25
N ALA A 288 3.60 -0.60 -12.01
CA ALA A 288 3.07 -0.15 -10.72
C ALA A 288 3.35 -1.17 -9.60
N SER A 289 3.21 -2.46 -9.89
CA SER A 289 3.51 -3.55 -8.94
C SER A 289 4.99 -3.56 -8.55
N LEU A 290 5.90 -3.28 -9.49
CA LEU A 290 7.33 -3.15 -9.18
C LEU A 290 7.62 -2.02 -8.19
N ARG A 291 6.96 -0.86 -8.33
CA ARG A 291 7.17 0.27 -7.42
C ARG A 291 6.79 -0.06 -5.98
N VAL A 292 5.78 -0.91 -5.78
CA VAL A 292 5.33 -1.38 -4.46
C VAL A 292 6.08 -2.65 -4.02
N MET A 293 7.01 -3.16 -4.84
CA MET A 293 7.77 -4.39 -4.63
C MET A 293 6.91 -5.66 -4.54
N GLN A 294 5.78 -5.70 -5.23
CA GLN A 294 4.98 -6.91 -5.40
C GLN A 294 5.44 -7.67 -6.66
N PHE A 295 6.53 -8.42 -6.51
CA PHE A 295 7.20 -9.07 -7.64
C PHE A 295 6.36 -10.18 -8.30
N ASP A 296 5.56 -10.92 -7.54
CA ASP A 296 4.76 -12.03 -8.09
C ASP A 296 3.76 -11.54 -9.13
N ILE A 297 2.99 -10.49 -8.81
CA ILE A 297 2.05 -9.85 -9.75
C ILE A 297 2.82 -9.22 -10.91
N ALA A 298 3.95 -8.55 -10.63
CA ALA A 298 4.75 -7.92 -11.66
C ALA A 298 5.28 -8.93 -12.70
N ILE A 299 5.82 -10.06 -12.24
CA ILE A 299 6.31 -11.15 -13.10
C ILE A 299 5.17 -11.71 -13.95
N ARG A 300 4.02 -12.01 -13.34
CA ARG A 300 2.83 -12.49 -14.06
C ARG A 300 2.40 -11.48 -15.14
N ALA A 301 2.42 -10.19 -14.83
CA ALA A 301 2.00 -9.13 -15.75
C ALA A 301 3.01 -8.90 -16.90
N PHE A 302 4.33 -9.02 -16.63
CA PHE A 302 5.36 -8.91 -17.66
C PHE A 302 5.41 -10.10 -18.63
N ARG A 303 5.04 -11.29 -18.15
CA ARG A 303 4.84 -12.45 -19.03
C ARG A 303 3.71 -12.20 -20.02
N ARG A 304 2.60 -11.63 -19.55
CA ARG A 304 1.44 -11.30 -20.40
C ARG A 304 1.68 -10.09 -21.31
N SER A 305 2.49 -9.11 -20.89
CA SER A 305 2.90 -7.98 -21.74
C SER A 305 4.04 -8.27 -22.71
N ASN A 306 4.53 -9.52 -22.78
CA ASN A 306 5.59 -9.97 -23.70
C ASN A 306 6.94 -9.25 -23.50
N HIS A 307 7.35 -9.07 -22.25
CA HIS A 307 8.65 -8.49 -21.88
C HIS A 307 9.49 -9.49 -21.04
N PRO A 308 10.00 -10.59 -21.64
CA PRO A 308 10.75 -11.61 -20.91
C PRO A 308 12.05 -11.09 -20.28
N GLY A 309 12.67 -10.06 -20.87
CA GLY A 309 13.86 -9.43 -20.29
C GLY A 309 13.61 -8.80 -18.92
N LEU A 310 12.44 -8.18 -18.71
CA LEU A 310 12.06 -7.64 -17.41
C LEU A 310 11.77 -8.76 -16.41
N VAL A 311 11.11 -9.85 -16.85
CA VAL A 311 10.86 -11.03 -16.01
C VAL A 311 12.17 -11.59 -15.46
N LEU A 312 13.16 -11.82 -16.32
CA LEU A 312 14.48 -12.32 -15.91
C LEU A 312 15.23 -11.33 -15.00
N ALA A 313 15.05 -10.02 -15.22
CA ALA A 313 15.67 -9.02 -14.37
C ALA A 313 15.05 -9.02 -12.96
N VAL A 314 13.72 -9.06 -12.86
CA VAL A 314 12.98 -9.10 -11.59
C VAL A 314 13.30 -10.38 -10.81
N GLN A 315 13.33 -11.53 -11.48
CA GLN A 315 13.67 -12.82 -10.86
C GLN A 315 15.10 -12.87 -10.31
N ARG A 316 16.04 -12.09 -10.86
CA ARG A 316 17.41 -12.00 -10.34
C ARG A 316 17.51 -11.15 -9.08
N ILE A 317 16.65 -10.14 -8.94
CA ILE A 317 16.71 -9.19 -7.83
C ILE A 317 15.81 -9.59 -6.66
N GLN A 318 14.76 -10.39 -6.89
CA GLN A 318 13.77 -10.75 -5.85
C GLN A 318 14.37 -11.44 -4.60
N GLY A 319 15.55 -12.07 -4.73
CA GLY A 319 16.23 -12.75 -3.62
C GLY A 319 17.14 -11.84 -2.78
N ILE A 320 17.18 -10.54 -3.05
CA ILE A 320 18.01 -9.60 -2.29
C ILE A 320 17.28 -9.22 -1.00
N GLU A 321 17.93 -9.44 0.14
CA GLU A 321 17.36 -9.15 1.48
C GLU A 321 17.49 -7.67 1.88
N ASP A 322 18.55 -7.00 1.43
CA ASP A 322 18.74 -5.57 1.69
C ASP A 322 17.72 -4.74 0.89
N GLU A 323 16.78 -4.15 1.63
CA GLU A 323 15.68 -3.36 1.09
C GLU A 323 16.16 -2.15 0.26
N PHE A 324 17.24 -1.48 0.68
CA PHE A 324 17.79 -0.32 -0.05
C PHE A 324 18.47 -0.76 -1.34
N LEU A 325 19.23 -1.85 -1.28
CA LEU A 325 19.87 -2.43 -2.46
C LEU A 325 18.83 -2.91 -3.47
N LEU A 326 17.80 -3.61 -3.00
CA LEU A 326 16.66 -4.06 -3.80
C LEU A 326 15.94 -2.86 -4.42
N SER A 327 15.62 -1.84 -3.63
CA SER A 327 14.98 -0.60 -4.11
C SER A 327 15.82 0.08 -5.20
N GLY A 328 17.14 0.13 -5.04
CA GLY A 328 18.07 0.69 -6.02
C GLY A 328 18.01 -0.07 -7.35
N TYR A 329 18.01 -1.40 -7.31
CA TYR A 329 17.84 -2.21 -8.52
C TYR A 329 16.48 -2.05 -9.18
N VAL A 330 15.40 -1.98 -8.40
CA VAL A 330 14.07 -1.71 -8.94
C VAL A 330 14.03 -0.33 -9.61
N ALA A 331 14.61 0.70 -8.99
CA ALA A 331 14.73 2.04 -9.58
C ALA A 331 15.51 2.01 -10.91
N MET A 332 16.56 1.19 -11.02
CA MET A 332 17.25 0.98 -12.31
C MET A 332 16.32 0.37 -13.37
N LEU A 333 15.48 -0.61 -13.01
CA LEU A 333 14.52 -1.20 -13.94
C LEU A 333 13.46 -0.19 -14.41
N LEU A 334 13.07 0.73 -13.51
CA LEU A 334 12.18 1.85 -13.80
C LEU A 334 12.89 2.99 -14.56
N LYS A 335 14.20 2.89 -14.78
CA LYS A 335 15.07 3.90 -15.42
C LYS A 335 15.18 5.21 -14.63
N GLU A 336 14.99 5.15 -13.32
CA GLU A 336 15.11 6.26 -12.38
C GLU A 336 16.51 6.25 -11.76
N PHE A 337 17.50 6.65 -12.55
CA PHE A 337 18.91 6.46 -12.19
C PHE A 337 19.40 7.35 -11.04
N ASP A 338 18.89 8.57 -10.94
CA ASP A 338 19.24 9.49 -9.86
C ASP A 338 18.81 8.90 -8.50
N GLN A 339 17.56 8.43 -8.44
CA GLN A 339 17.03 7.77 -7.25
C GLN A 339 17.75 6.44 -6.96
N ALA A 340 18.07 5.66 -8.00
CA ALA A 340 18.84 4.44 -7.85
C ALA A 340 20.21 4.71 -7.20
N GLN A 341 20.91 5.76 -7.63
CA GLN A 341 22.21 6.14 -7.08
C GLN A 341 22.11 6.42 -5.57
N GLU A 342 21.13 7.23 -5.15
CA GLU A 342 20.92 7.55 -3.74
C GLU A 342 20.59 6.31 -2.90
N LEU A 343 19.72 5.43 -3.42
CA LEU A 343 19.36 4.18 -2.77
C LEU A 343 20.55 3.22 -2.64
N PHE A 344 21.41 3.14 -3.65
CA PHE A 344 22.63 2.35 -3.56
C PHE A 344 23.61 2.92 -2.52
N LEU A 345 23.76 4.24 -2.45
CA LEU A 345 24.61 4.88 -1.45
C LEU A 345 24.13 4.62 -0.01
N ALA A 346 22.81 4.52 0.20
CA ALA A 346 22.21 4.16 1.49
C ALA A 346 22.24 2.65 1.80
N SER A 347 22.51 1.80 0.79
CA SER A 347 22.49 0.35 0.93
C SER A 347 23.79 -0.23 1.51
N SER A 348 23.77 -1.52 1.82
CA SER A 348 24.95 -2.30 2.22
C SER A 348 26.06 -2.33 1.15
N ARG A 349 25.72 -2.06 -0.12
CA ARG A 349 26.66 -2.08 -1.24
C ARG A 349 26.68 -0.75 -2.02
N PRO A 350 27.33 0.30 -1.48
CA PRO A 350 27.41 1.62 -2.11
C PRO A 350 28.23 1.62 -3.40
N THR A 351 29.09 0.63 -3.63
CA THR A 351 29.86 0.50 -4.88
C THR A 351 28.96 0.24 -6.10
N ALA A 352 27.76 -0.32 -5.91
CA ALA A 352 26.81 -0.53 -6.99
C ALA A 352 26.38 0.80 -7.64
N ALA A 353 26.41 1.92 -6.90
CA ALA A 353 26.16 3.24 -7.44
C ALA A 353 27.13 3.62 -8.57
N LEU A 354 28.40 3.20 -8.45
CA LEU A 354 29.42 3.46 -9.47
C LEU A 354 29.19 2.66 -10.74
N GLU A 355 28.71 1.42 -10.64
CA GLU A 355 28.35 0.59 -11.80
C GLU A 355 27.24 1.28 -12.62
N VAL A 356 26.24 1.83 -11.93
CA VAL A 356 25.17 2.61 -12.55
C VAL A 356 25.72 3.85 -13.23
N CYS A 357 26.50 4.68 -12.53
CA CYS A 357 27.12 5.88 -13.10
C CYS A 357 28.04 5.56 -14.29
N GLY A 358 28.75 4.44 -14.26
CA GLY A 358 29.64 3.99 -15.33
C GLY A 358 28.88 3.64 -16.61
N THR A 359 27.70 3.01 -16.50
CA THR A 359 26.79 2.81 -17.64
C THR A 359 26.10 4.10 -18.09
N TRP A 360 25.75 4.99 -17.16
CA TRP A 360 25.09 6.27 -17.44
C TRP A 360 25.99 7.23 -18.20
N ASN A 361 27.25 7.38 -17.77
CA ASN A 361 28.23 8.21 -18.48
C ASN A 361 28.50 7.67 -19.89
N LYS A 362 28.57 6.36 -20.09
CA LYS A 362 28.70 5.78 -21.44
C LYS A 362 27.48 6.11 -22.32
N ILE A 363 26.26 6.04 -21.77
CA ILE A 363 25.03 6.38 -22.51
C ILE A 363 24.92 7.88 -22.78
N VAL A 364 25.18 8.75 -21.81
CA VAL A 364 25.16 10.21 -21.97
C VAL A 364 26.24 10.68 -22.94
N ILE A 365 27.44 10.08 -22.90
CA ILE A 365 28.50 10.34 -23.87
C ILE A 365 28.05 9.91 -25.26
N VAL A 366 27.50 8.70 -25.43
CA VAL A 366 26.97 8.23 -26.73
C VAL A 366 25.81 9.11 -27.21
N MET A 367 24.92 9.57 -26.33
CA MET A 367 23.78 10.41 -26.69
C MET A 367 24.22 11.83 -27.06
N LYS A 368 25.18 12.42 -26.34
CA LYS A 368 25.86 13.68 -26.74
C LYS A 368 26.56 13.52 -28.08
N TRP A 369 27.21 12.38 -28.31
CA TRP A 369 27.92 12.09 -29.56
C TRP A 369 26.96 11.92 -30.75
N VAL A 370 25.82 11.24 -30.54
CA VAL A 370 24.75 11.06 -31.54
C VAL A 370 24.05 12.39 -31.84
N LEU A 371 23.71 13.20 -30.83
CA LEU A 371 23.11 14.52 -31.04
C LEU A 371 24.06 15.50 -31.73
N CYS A 372 25.36 15.44 -31.41
CA CYS A 372 26.40 16.23 -32.10
C CYS A 372 26.57 15.78 -33.57
N ARG A 373 26.38 14.50 -33.88
CA ARG A 373 26.38 13.97 -35.26
C ARG A 373 25.13 14.29 -36.07
N LEU A 374 23.98 14.46 -35.41
CA LEU A 374 22.70 14.74 -36.06
C LEU A 374 22.42 16.24 -36.23
N GLY A 375 23.31 17.12 -35.77
CA GLY A 375 23.26 18.55 -36.05
C GLY A 375 22.05 19.29 -35.45
N VAL A 376 21.41 18.71 -34.43
CA VAL A 376 20.30 19.36 -33.71
C VAL A 376 20.87 20.01 -32.46
N TRP A 377 21.16 21.31 -32.56
CA TRP A 377 21.35 22.24 -31.45
C TRP A 377 20.47 23.46 -31.68
#